data_AF-A0A630V3K0-F1
#
_entry.id   AF-A0A630V3K0-F1
#
_cell.length_a   1.000
_cell.length_b   1.000
_cell.length_c   1.000
_cell.angle_alpha   90.00
_cell.angle_beta   90.00
_cell.angle_gamma   90.00
#
_symmetry.space_group_name_H-M   'P 1'
#
loop_
_entity.id
_entity.type
_entity.pdbx_description
1 polymer ?
#
loop_
_entity_poly.entity_id
_entity_poly.type
_entity_poly.pdbx_seq_one_letter_code
_entity_poly.pdbx_strand_id
1 'polypeptide(L)'
;RALHLAAADWLTSAREGEAAQADRWQAFGLEDNAAAFSLVLDRLRETENFKKDAGFKAQISSWLTQLAEDAALRAKTFAMATEATSTCEDRVTHALHQMNNVQLVHNAEKGEYDNNLQGLVSTGREMFRLEKLEQIAREKAGTLALADDVEVYLAFQNKLKESLELTSVTSEMRFFDVSGVTVSDLQAAELQVKTAENSGFSKWILQWGPLHSVLERKVPERFNALREKQISDYEGTYRKLYDEVLKSSGLVDDTDAERTIGVSAMDSAKKEFLDGLRALVDEVLGSYLTARWRLN
;
A
#
# COMPACT_ATOMS: atom_id res chain seq x y z
N ARG A 1 -8.05 -5.84 -21.19
CA ARG A 1 -7.69 -6.33 -22.56
C ARG A 1 -6.57 -7.37 -22.45
N ALA A 2 -5.92 -7.83 -23.54
CA ALA A 2 -4.75 -8.69 -23.40
C ALA A 2 -3.59 -7.91 -22.75
N LEU A 3 -2.88 -8.52 -21.79
CA LEU A 3 -1.90 -7.82 -20.95
C LEU A 3 -0.78 -7.14 -21.76
N HIS A 4 -0.25 -7.81 -22.78
CA HIS A 4 0.79 -7.23 -23.64
C HIS A 4 0.36 -5.94 -24.34
N LEU A 5 -0.91 -5.82 -24.73
CA LEU A 5 -1.46 -4.58 -25.30
C LEU A 5 -1.57 -3.48 -24.25
N ALA A 6 -1.89 -3.85 -23.02
CA ALA A 6 -1.96 -2.90 -21.91
C ALA A 6 -0.58 -2.37 -21.54
N ALA A 7 0.41 -3.26 -21.37
CA ALA A 7 1.78 -2.88 -21.06
C ALA A 7 2.43 -2.04 -22.17
N ALA A 8 2.15 -2.34 -23.44
CA ALA A 8 2.70 -1.62 -24.59
C ALA A 8 2.36 -0.12 -24.60
N ASP A 9 1.20 0.28 -24.04
CA ASP A 9 0.86 1.71 -23.95
C ASP A 9 1.78 2.50 -23.02
N TRP A 10 2.34 1.84 -22.01
CA TRP A 10 3.19 2.43 -20.97
C TRP A 10 4.66 2.40 -21.32
N LEU A 11 5.12 1.30 -21.93
CA LEU A 11 6.50 1.11 -22.35
C LEU A 11 6.76 1.99 -23.59
N THR A 12 7.34 3.18 -23.40
CA THR A 12 7.80 4.03 -24.51
C THR A 12 8.77 3.26 -25.41
N SER A 13 8.64 3.42 -26.73
CA SER A 13 9.48 2.78 -27.75
C SER A 13 10.96 3.16 -27.60
N ALA A 14 11.69 2.39 -26.79
CA ALA A 14 13.15 2.39 -26.79
C ALA A 14 13.60 1.45 -27.92
N ARG A 15 14.36 2.02 -28.88
CA ARG A 15 14.89 1.31 -30.05
C ARG A 15 15.65 0.02 -29.67
N GLU A 16 15.58 -0.95 -30.58
CA GLU A 16 16.23 -2.28 -30.58
C GLU A 16 15.97 -3.11 -29.31
N GLY A 17 14.86 -3.86 -29.34
CA GLY A 17 14.43 -4.76 -28.25
C GLY A 17 12.90 -4.98 -28.16
N GLU A 18 12.11 -4.29 -28.99
CA GLU A 18 10.63 -4.30 -28.97
C GLU A 18 10.00 -5.69 -29.03
N ALA A 19 10.51 -6.59 -29.88
CA ALA A 19 9.99 -7.95 -29.97
C ALA A 19 10.19 -8.69 -28.63
N ALA A 20 11.39 -8.60 -28.04
CA ALA A 20 11.70 -9.31 -26.80
C ALA A 20 10.88 -8.82 -25.59
N GLN A 21 10.53 -7.52 -25.52
CA GLN A 21 9.65 -7.01 -24.45
C GLN A 21 8.19 -7.39 -24.70
N ALA A 22 7.67 -7.22 -25.92
CA ALA A 22 6.30 -7.62 -26.26
C ALA A 22 6.08 -9.13 -26.07
N ASP A 23 7.05 -9.96 -26.48
CA ASP A 23 7.02 -11.41 -26.32
C ASP A 23 6.99 -11.83 -24.85
N ARG A 24 7.74 -11.13 -23.98
CA ARG A 24 7.72 -11.38 -22.53
C ARG A 24 6.34 -11.08 -21.93
N TRP A 25 5.77 -9.92 -22.23
CA TRP A 25 4.44 -9.55 -21.73
C TRP A 25 3.31 -10.39 -22.31
N GLN A 26 3.51 -10.99 -23.49
CA GLN A 26 2.59 -11.99 -24.04
C GLN A 26 2.62 -13.28 -23.22
N ALA A 27 3.81 -13.77 -22.85
CA ALA A 27 3.95 -14.91 -21.95
C ALA A 27 3.38 -14.63 -20.55
N PHE A 28 3.65 -13.45 -19.99
CA PHE A 28 3.10 -13.04 -18.69
C PHE A 28 1.57 -12.93 -18.72
N GLY A 29 0.97 -12.70 -19.88
CA GLY A 29 -0.49 -12.70 -20.05
C GLY A 29 -1.16 -14.06 -19.81
N LEU A 30 -0.39 -15.14 -19.71
CA LEU A 30 -0.87 -16.49 -19.37
C LEU A 30 -0.75 -16.82 -17.89
N GLU A 31 -0.12 -15.96 -17.09
CA GLU A 31 0.03 -16.13 -15.65
C GLU A 31 -1.29 -15.84 -14.92
N ASP A 32 -1.44 -16.43 -13.73
CA ASP A 32 -2.60 -16.18 -12.87
C ASP A 32 -2.74 -14.67 -12.57
N ASN A 33 -3.98 -14.18 -12.53
CA ASN A 33 -4.30 -12.79 -12.20
C ASN A 33 -3.81 -11.72 -13.20
N ALA A 34 -3.20 -12.10 -14.32
CA ALA A 34 -2.72 -11.19 -15.36
C ALA A 34 -3.85 -10.30 -15.95
N ALA A 35 -5.07 -10.83 -16.04
CA ALA A 35 -6.23 -10.10 -16.53
C ALA A 35 -6.62 -8.91 -15.61
N ALA A 36 -6.56 -9.11 -14.29
CA ALA A 36 -6.83 -8.05 -13.32
C ALA A 36 -5.76 -6.96 -13.39
N PHE A 37 -4.49 -7.35 -13.52
CA PHE A 37 -3.41 -6.38 -13.70
C PHE A 37 -3.55 -5.57 -15.00
N SER A 38 -3.97 -6.22 -16.11
CA SER A 38 -4.30 -5.49 -17.34
C SER A 38 -5.40 -4.46 -17.12
N LEU A 39 -6.42 -4.75 -16.32
CA LEU A 39 -7.51 -3.79 -16.04
C LEU A 39 -6.98 -2.57 -15.29
N VAL A 40 -6.09 -2.77 -14.31
CA VAL A 40 -5.47 -1.66 -13.57
C VAL A 40 -4.67 -0.75 -14.51
N LEU A 41 -3.86 -1.32 -15.40
CA LEU A 41 -3.11 -0.53 -16.41
C LEU A 41 -4.03 0.23 -17.37
N ASP A 42 -5.19 -0.34 -17.70
CA ASP A 42 -6.17 0.28 -18.60
C ASP A 42 -6.82 1.49 -17.93
N ARG A 43 -7.24 1.34 -16.67
CA ARG A 43 -7.84 2.45 -15.93
C ARG A 43 -6.81 3.56 -15.63
N LEU A 44 -5.57 3.20 -15.28
CA LEU A 44 -4.49 4.18 -15.11
C LEU A 44 -4.25 4.99 -16.40
N ARG A 45 -4.45 4.38 -17.57
CA ARG A 45 -4.27 5.02 -18.89
C ARG A 45 -5.35 6.05 -19.20
N GLU A 46 -6.54 5.90 -18.64
CA GLU A 46 -7.67 6.81 -18.90
C GLU A 46 -7.45 8.19 -18.26
N THR A 47 -6.60 8.25 -17.23
CA THR A 47 -6.24 9.47 -16.50
C THR A 47 -5.58 10.52 -17.40
N GLU A 48 -5.83 11.79 -17.13
CA GLU A 48 -5.15 12.87 -17.85
C GLU A 48 -3.63 12.86 -17.65
N ASN A 49 -3.14 12.29 -16.55
CA ASN A 49 -1.71 12.12 -16.28
C ASN A 49 -1.03 11.17 -17.26
N PHE A 50 -1.67 10.06 -17.65
CA PHE A 50 -1.11 9.22 -18.70
C PHE A 50 -0.88 9.99 -20.01
N LYS A 51 -1.80 10.91 -20.35
CA LYS A 51 -1.75 11.67 -21.59
C LYS A 51 -0.76 12.84 -21.53
N LYS A 52 -0.57 13.45 -20.35
CA LYS A 52 0.05 14.77 -20.21
C LYS A 52 1.29 14.82 -19.30
N ASP A 53 1.51 13.80 -18.47
CA ASP A 53 2.65 13.71 -17.53
C ASP A 53 3.63 12.61 -17.99
N ALA A 54 4.72 13.05 -18.63
CA ALA A 54 5.77 12.15 -19.09
C ALA A 54 6.53 11.48 -17.92
N GLY A 55 6.60 12.15 -16.76
CA GLY A 55 7.22 11.60 -15.56
C GLY A 55 6.42 10.42 -15.02
N PHE A 56 5.10 10.57 -14.92
CA PHE A 56 4.21 9.50 -14.50
C PHE A 56 4.30 8.27 -15.42
N LYS A 57 4.32 8.49 -16.74
CA LYS A 57 4.52 7.40 -17.71
C LYS A 57 5.88 6.70 -17.53
N ALA A 58 6.95 7.47 -17.31
CA ALA A 58 8.28 6.92 -17.06
C ALA A 58 8.35 6.12 -15.74
N GLN A 59 7.67 6.58 -14.70
CA GLN A 59 7.58 5.88 -13.42
C GLN A 59 6.92 4.51 -13.58
N ILE A 60 5.75 4.45 -14.22
CA ILE A 60 5.06 3.18 -14.48
C ILE A 60 5.88 2.29 -15.42
N SER A 61 6.53 2.86 -16.45
CA SER A 61 7.43 2.10 -17.34
C SER A 61 8.62 1.47 -16.59
N SER A 62 9.23 2.21 -15.67
CA SER A 62 10.34 1.70 -14.83
C SER A 62 9.86 0.55 -13.94
N TRP A 63 8.68 0.71 -13.34
CA TRP A 63 8.09 -0.34 -12.51
C TRP A 63 7.72 -1.60 -13.31
N LEU A 64 7.14 -1.46 -14.50
CA LEU A 64 6.89 -2.58 -15.43
C LEU A 64 8.19 -3.30 -15.80
N THR A 65 9.29 -2.57 -15.98
CA THR A 65 10.60 -3.18 -16.25
C THR A 65 11.07 -4.05 -15.09
N GLN A 66 10.91 -3.59 -13.84
CA GLN A 66 11.24 -4.37 -12.65
C GLN A 66 10.38 -5.65 -12.54
N LEU A 67 9.07 -5.54 -12.81
CA LEU A 67 8.16 -6.69 -12.84
C LEU A 67 8.55 -7.72 -13.91
N ALA A 68 9.08 -7.28 -15.04
CA ALA A 68 9.52 -8.19 -16.10
C ALA A 68 10.74 -9.02 -15.68
N GLU A 69 11.60 -8.50 -14.80
CA GLU A 69 12.83 -9.13 -14.34
C GLU A 69 12.63 -10.04 -13.11
N ASP A 70 11.59 -9.82 -12.32
CA ASP A 70 11.33 -10.56 -11.09
C ASP A 70 9.97 -11.27 -11.11
N ALA A 71 10.00 -12.60 -11.32
CA ALA A 71 8.80 -13.42 -11.39
C ALA A 71 8.02 -13.50 -10.06
N ALA A 72 8.72 -13.49 -8.91
CA ALA A 72 8.08 -13.58 -7.61
C ALA A 72 7.35 -12.27 -7.27
N LEU A 73 8.00 -11.14 -7.54
CA LEU A 73 7.39 -9.82 -7.42
C LEU A 73 6.17 -9.71 -8.35
N ARG A 74 6.32 -10.09 -9.64
CA ARG A 74 5.24 -10.03 -10.61
C ARG A 74 4.02 -10.84 -10.18
N ALA A 75 4.21 -12.06 -9.71
CA ALA A 75 3.13 -12.91 -9.22
C ALA A 75 2.39 -12.25 -8.03
N LYS A 76 3.13 -11.69 -7.05
CA LYS A 76 2.54 -10.97 -5.91
C LYS A 76 1.77 -9.72 -6.37
N THR A 77 2.32 -8.95 -7.30
CA THR A 77 1.68 -7.76 -7.86
C THR A 77 0.39 -8.12 -8.61
N PHE A 78 0.38 -9.19 -9.40
CA PHE A 78 -0.82 -9.62 -10.11
C PHE A 78 -1.90 -10.10 -9.14
N ALA A 79 -1.54 -10.87 -8.12
CA ALA A 79 -2.48 -11.29 -7.07
C ALA A 79 -3.12 -10.08 -6.37
N MET A 80 -2.31 -9.06 -6.03
CA MET A 80 -2.80 -7.82 -5.44
C MET A 80 -3.72 -7.04 -6.39
N ALA A 81 -3.49 -7.10 -7.70
CA ALA A 81 -4.38 -6.50 -8.69
C ALA A 81 -5.78 -7.12 -8.65
N THR A 82 -5.87 -8.44 -8.53
CA THR A 82 -7.16 -9.13 -8.38
C THR A 82 -7.86 -8.71 -7.10
N GLU A 83 -7.16 -8.67 -5.97
CA GLU A 83 -7.74 -8.23 -4.70
C GLU A 83 -8.31 -6.81 -4.81
N ALA A 84 -7.49 -5.86 -5.28
CA ALA A 84 -7.88 -4.46 -5.40
C ALA A 84 -9.04 -4.24 -6.40
N THR A 85 -9.10 -5.00 -7.50
CA THR A 85 -10.19 -4.91 -8.49
C THR A 85 -11.44 -5.74 -8.14
N SER A 86 -11.35 -6.63 -7.14
CA SER A 86 -12.49 -7.44 -6.67
C SER A 86 -13.30 -6.76 -5.57
N THR A 87 -12.72 -5.77 -4.90
CA THR A 87 -13.42 -4.99 -3.87
C THR A 87 -14.37 -3.98 -4.50
N CYS A 88 -15.56 -3.78 -3.93
CA CYS A 88 -16.55 -2.81 -4.41
C CYS A 88 -16.04 -1.36 -4.43
N GLU A 89 -14.92 -1.08 -3.75
CA GLU A 89 -14.17 0.16 -3.87
C GLU A 89 -13.15 0.04 -5.00
N ASP A 90 -13.68 -0.12 -6.21
CA ASP A 90 -13.02 -0.46 -7.47
C ASP A 90 -12.03 0.63 -7.96
N ARG A 91 -11.08 1.02 -7.09
CA ARG A 91 -10.30 2.26 -7.17
C ARG A 91 -8.85 1.97 -7.52
N VAL A 92 -8.40 2.69 -8.54
CA VAL A 92 -7.11 2.46 -9.18
C VAL A 92 -5.96 3.05 -8.37
N THR A 93 -6.21 4.17 -7.67
CA THR A 93 -5.24 4.77 -6.74
C THR A 93 -4.90 3.82 -5.60
N HIS A 94 -5.92 3.19 -5.02
CA HIS A 94 -5.77 2.18 -3.98
C HIS A 94 -4.97 0.99 -4.50
N ALA A 95 -5.34 0.46 -5.67
CA ALA A 95 -4.61 -0.63 -6.31
C ALA A 95 -3.13 -0.29 -6.51
N LEU A 96 -2.81 0.91 -7.02
CA LEU A 96 -1.44 1.36 -7.23
C LEU A 96 -0.66 1.48 -5.91
N HIS A 97 -1.27 2.04 -4.87
CA HIS A 97 -0.66 2.13 -3.55
C HIS A 97 -0.37 0.73 -2.98
N GLN A 98 -1.35 -0.18 -3.02
CA GLN A 98 -1.17 -1.55 -2.53
C GLN A 98 -0.06 -2.29 -3.30
N MET A 99 0.02 -2.11 -4.62
CA MET A 99 1.08 -2.70 -5.45
C MET A 99 2.46 -2.12 -5.14
N ASN A 100 2.57 -0.81 -4.87
CA ASN A 100 3.82 -0.21 -4.39
C ASN A 100 4.21 -0.81 -3.03
N ASN A 101 3.25 -1.04 -2.14
CA ASN A 101 3.53 -1.70 -0.86
C ASN A 101 4.03 -3.15 -1.07
N VAL A 102 3.48 -3.89 -2.02
CA VAL A 102 3.97 -5.24 -2.40
C VAL A 102 5.44 -5.19 -2.84
N GLN A 103 5.83 -4.20 -3.65
CA GLN A 103 7.23 -4.01 -4.03
C GLN A 103 8.12 -3.81 -2.81
N LEU A 104 7.71 -2.96 -1.87
CA LEU A 104 8.48 -2.65 -0.67
C LEU A 104 8.61 -3.86 0.26
N VAL A 105 7.55 -4.66 0.39
CA VAL A 105 7.59 -5.94 1.14
C VAL A 105 8.60 -6.88 0.49
N HIS A 106 8.55 -7.01 -0.84
CA HIS A 106 9.46 -7.88 -1.58
C HIS A 106 10.93 -7.46 -1.44
N ASN A 107 11.21 -6.16 -1.50
CA ASN A 107 12.55 -5.61 -1.28
C ASN A 107 13.03 -5.86 0.17
N ALA A 108 12.13 -5.72 1.14
CA ALA A 108 12.40 -6.03 2.54
C ALA A 108 12.70 -7.52 2.78
N GLU A 109 11.92 -8.43 2.18
CA GLU A 109 12.16 -9.87 2.24
C GLU A 109 13.54 -10.26 1.67
N LYS A 110 13.98 -9.58 0.58
CA LYS A 110 15.31 -9.73 0.00
C LYS A 110 16.43 -9.16 0.88
N GLY A 111 16.10 -8.43 1.93
CA GLY A 111 17.05 -7.84 2.88
C GLY A 111 17.65 -6.50 2.43
N GLU A 112 17.04 -5.80 1.47
CA GLU A 112 17.53 -4.47 1.01
C GLU A 112 17.63 -3.45 2.15
N TYR A 113 16.80 -3.61 3.19
CA TYR A 113 16.74 -2.72 4.34
C TYR A 113 17.52 -3.22 5.56
N ASP A 114 18.13 -4.40 5.52
CA ASP A 114 18.80 -4.99 6.69
C ASP A 114 19.92 -4.09 7.22
N ASN A 115 20.67 -3.43 6.33
CA ASN A 115 21.72 -2.50 6.72
C ASN A 115 21.29 -1.02 6.62
N ASN A 116 20.02 -0.75 6.32
CA ASN A 116 19.50 0.60 6.09
C ASN A 116 18.13 0.81 6.74
N LEU A 117 18.09 0.67 8.07
CA LEU A 117 16.87 0.89 8.87
C LEU A 117 16.35 2.34 8.76
N GLN A 118 17.24 3.32 8.58
CA GLN A 118 16.84 4.70 8.32
C GLN A 118 16.07 4.82 6.99
N GLY A 119 16.55 4.15 5.94
CA GLY A 119 15.87 4.05 4.65
C GLY A 119 14.49 3.42 4.77
N LEU A 120 14.38 2.31 5.51
CA LEU A 120 13.09 1.65 5.79
C LEU A 120 12.09 2.62 6.44
N VAL A 121 12.51 3.34 7.49
CA VAL A 121 11.65 4.31 8.17
C VAL A 121 11.29 5.48 7.26
N SER A 122 12.23 5.99 6.47
CA SER A 122 11.96 7.06 5.49
C SER A 122 10.92 6.63 4.46
N THR A 123 11.06 5.41 3.92
CA THR A 123 10.10 4.83 2.99
C THR A 123 8.75 4.60 3.65
N GLY A 124 8.71 4.07 4.87
CA GLY A 124 7.47 3.90 5.62
C GLY A 124 6.74 5.23 5.86
N ARG A 125 7.47 6.30 6.20
CA ARG A 125 6.89 7.65 6.36
C ARG A 125 6.29 8.17 5.07
N GLU A 126 6.98 7.97 3.95
CA GLU A 126 6.44 8.35 2.66
C GLU A 126 5.16 7.57 2.33
N MET A 127 5.15 6.25 2.51
CA MET A 127 3.95 5.41 2.32
C MET A 127 2.78 5.86 3.20
N PHE A 128 3.04 6.19 4.47
CA PHE A 128 2.02 6.75 5.36
C PHE A 128 1.41 8.04 4.80
N ARG A 129 2.24 8.96 4.29
CA ARG A 129 1.76 10.21 3.69
C ARG A 129 0.93 9.93 2.44
N LEU A 130 1.38 9.02 1.59
CA LEU A 130 0.67 8.63 0.37
C LEU A 130 -0.69 8.00 0.68
N GLU A 131 -0.79 7.16 1.73
CA GLU A 131 -2.07 6.62 2.21
C GLU A 131 -3.01 7.73 2.70
N LYS A 132 -2.48 8.69 3.47
CA LYS A 132 -3.29 9.81 3.97
C LYS A 132 -3.77 10.72 2.84
N LEU A 133 -2.92 10.96 1.83
CA LEU A 133 -3.31 11.70 0.64
C LEU A 133 -4.36 10.96 -0.19
N GLU A 134 -4.31 9.63 -0.27
CA GLU A 134 -5.34 8.82 -0.94
C GLU A 134 -6.70 8.99 -0.24
N GLN A 135 -6.71 8.95 1.10
CA GLN A 135 -7.93 9.17 1.90
C GLN A 135 -8.50 10.57 1.68
N ILE A 136 -7.67 11.61 1.73
CA ILE A 136 -8.08 13.00 1.49
C ILE A 136 -8.59 13.19 0.05
N ALA A 137 -7.90 12.61 -0.93
CA ALA A 137 -8.28 12.69 -2.33
C ALA A 137 -9.64 12.05 -2.58
N ARG A 138 -9.89 10.89 -1.97
CA ARG A 138 -11.18 10.20 -2.01
C ARG A 138 -12.30 11.06 -1.44
N GLU A 139 -12.09 11.65 -0.26
CA GLU A 139 -13.09 12.53 0.37
C GLU A 139 -13.39 13.73 -0.53
N LYS A 140 -12.35 14.34 -1.11
CA LYS A 140 -12.50 15.47 -2.03
C LYS A 140 -13.21 15.09 -3.32
N ALA A 141 -12.85 13.97 -3.95
CA ALA A 141 -13.49 13.48 -5.17
C ALA A 141 -14.99 13.24 -4.96
N GLY A 142 -15.39 12.73 -3.79
CA GLY A 142 -16.81 12.58 -3.42
C GLY A 142 -17.60 13.90 -3.35
N THR A 143 -16.93 15.06 -3.29
CA THR A 143 -17.57 16.39 -3.34
C THR A 143 -17.65 16.97 -4.74
N LEU A 144 -16.95 16.39 -5.72
CA LEU A 144 -16.84 16.89 -7.08
C LEU A 144 -17.74 16.08 -8.00
N ALA A 145 -18.58 16.75 -8.80
CA ALA A 145 -19.56 16.08 -9.65
C ALA A 145 -18.95 15.32 -10.84
N LEU A 146 -17.72 15.64 -11.24
CA LEU A 146 -17.09 15.17 -12.48
C LEU A 146 -15.60 14.80 -12.33
N ALA A 147 -15.04 14.84 -11.12
CA ALA A 147 -13.62 14.59 -10.93
C ALA A 147 -13.37 13.11 -10.62
N ASP A 148 -12.38 12.53 -11.30
CA ASP A 148 -11.86 11.20 -11.04
C ASP A 148 -11.00 11.21 -9.75
N ASP A 149 -11.12 10.18 -8.92
CA ASP A 149 -10.35 10.06 -7.68
C ASP A 149 -8.85 9.97 -7.95
N VAL A 150 -8.46 9.41 -9.10
CA VAL A 150 -7.07 9.33 -9.54
C VAL A 150 -6.50 10.71 -9.83
N GLU A 151 -7.27 11.58 -10.49
CA GLU A 151 -6.82 12.93 -10.84
C GLU A 151 -6.65 13.82 -9.62
N VAL A 152 -7.60 13.73 -8.67
CA VAL A 152 -7.52 14.46 -7.39
C VAL A 152 -6.31 13.99 -6.59
N TYR A 153 -6.08 12.67 -6.52
CA TYR A 153 -4.94 12.10 -5.79
C TYR A 153 -3.60 12.53 -6.39
N LEU A 154 -3.45 12.42 -7.71
CA LEU A 154 -2.24 12.83 -8.41
C LEU A 154 -1.99 14.34 -8.29
N ALA A 155 -3.05 15.17 -8.25
CA ALA A 155 -2.91 16.59 -8.00
C ALA A 155 -2.33 16.88 -6.60
N PHE A 156 -2.83 16.21 -5.56
CA PHE A 156 -2.28 16.32 -4.21
C PHE A 156 -0.82 15.85 -4.13
N GLN A 157 -0.50 14.67 -4.67
CA GLN A 157 0.87 14.14 -4.68
C GLN A 157 1.84 15.11 -5.33
N ASN A 158 1.51 15.62 -6.52
CA ASN A 158 2.39 16.52 -7.26
C ASN A 158 2.57 17.87 -6.56
N LYS A 159 1.49 18.47 -6.05
CA LYS A 159 1.54 19.78 -5.42
C LYS A 159 2.14 19.77 -4.02
N LEU A 160 2.02 18.66 -3.31
CA LEU A 160 2.58 18.49 -1.97
C LEU A 160 3.90 17.71 -1.99
N LYS A 161 4.45 17.39 -3.16
CA LYS A 161 5.71 16.67 -3.31
C LYS A 161 6.83 17.28 -2.48
N GLU A 162 7.07 18.58 -2.63
CA GLU A 162 8.15 19.27 -1.92
C GLU A 162 7.82 19.44 -0.43
N SER A 163 6.58 19.82 -0.10
CA SER A 163 6.20 20.13 1.28
C SER A 163 6.03 18.90 2.18
N LEU A 164 5.75 17.73 1.59
CA LEU A 164 5.66 16.43 2.23
C LEU A 164 6.83 15.49 1.88
N GLU A 165 7.87 15.98 1.19
CA GLU A 165 9.08 15.23 0.84
C GLU A 165 8.80 13.87 0.15
N LEU A 166 7.89 13.85 -0.83
CA LEU A 166 7.52 12.64 -1.57
C LEU A 166 8.57 12.33 -2.64
N THR A 167 9.47 11.39 -2.36
CA THR A 167 10.61 11.06 -3.25
C THR A 167 10.23 10.17 -4.43
N SER A 168 9.15 9.39 -4.28
CA SER A 168 8.65 8.45 -5.28
C SER A 168 7.76 9.10 -6.35
N VAL A 169 7.29 10.33 -6.14
CA VAL A 169 6.42 11.07 -7.07
C VAL A 169 7.29 11.85 -8.05
N THR A 170 6.98 11.83 -9.35
CA THR A 170 7.75 12.59 -10.35
C THR A 170 7.48 14.09 -10.25
N SER A 171 8.51 14.91 -10.50
CA SER A 171 8.32 16.36 -10.62
C SER A 171 7.84 16.64 -12.03
N GLU A 172 6.57 17.00 -12.19
CA GLU A 172 6.02 17.91 -13.22
C GLU A 172 4.58 17.54 -13.60
N MET A 173 3.61 18.02 -12.83
CA MET A 173 2.25 18.13 -13.32
C MET A 173 2.02 19.52 -13.91
N ARG A 174 1.96 19.58 -15.25
CA ARG A 174 1.74 20.83 -16.00
C ARG A 174 0.27 21.32 -15.98
N PHE A 175 -0.67 20.49 -15.52
CA PHE A 175 -2.12 20.76 -15.60
C PHE A 175 -2.84 20.54 -14.27
N PHE A 176 -2.71 21.52 -13.38
CA PHE A 176 -3.38 21.56 -12.07
C PHE A 176 -4.89 21.87 -12.17
N ASP A 177 -5.27 22.68 -13.15
CA ASP A 177 -6.59 23.33 -13.24
C ASP A 177 -7.76 22.37 -13.48
N VAL A 178 -7.49 21.10 -13.79
CA VAL A 178 -8.49 20.08 -14.13
C VAL A 178 -8.98 19.30 -12.91
N SER A 179 -8.21 19.27 -11.81
CA SER A 179 -8.48 18.42 -10.65
C SER A 179 -9.55 18.95 -9.67
N GLY A 180 -9.95 20.22 -9.77
CA GLY A 180 -10.84 20.86 -8.80
C GLY A 180 -10.25 21.04 -7.39
N VAL A 181 -8.95 20.77 -7.21
CA VAL A 181 -8.21 20.99 -5.97
C VAL A 181 -7.81 22.46 -5.87
N THR A 182 -8.20 23.13 -4.79
CA THR A 182 -7.88 24.53 -4.54
C THR A 182 -6.62 24.69 -3.68
N VAL A 183 -6.07 25.91 -3.64
CA VAL A 183 -4.94 26.23 -2.74
C VAL A 183 -5.29 25.96 -1.27
N SER A 184 -6.54 26.23 -0.87
CA SER A 184 -7.01 25.94 0.49
C SER A 184 -7.07 24.44 0.77
N ASP A 185 -7.46 23.62 -0.21
CA ASP A 185 -7.46 22.16 -0.06
C ASP A 185 -6.02 21.64 0.14
N LEU A 186 -5.04 22.18 -0.61
CA LEU A 186 -3.63 21.80 -0.48
C LEU A 186 -3.07 22.13 0.91
N GLN A 187 -3.33 23.34 1.41
CA GLN A 187 -2.89 23.76 2.75
C GLN A 187 -3.52 22.90 3.85
N ALA A 188 -4.82 22.61 3.73
CA ALA A 188 -5.51 21.74 4.67
C ALA A 188 -4.97 20.31 4.62
N ALA A 189 -4.74 19.76 3.44
CA ALA A 189 -4.20 18.42 3.25
C ALA A 189 -2.78 18.30 3.82
N GLU A 190 -1.91 19.28 3.56
CA GLU A 190 -0.56 19.31 4.12
C GLU A 190 -0.58 19.28 5.65
N LEU A 191 -1.38 20.15 6.27
CA LEU A 191 -1.50 20.21 7.73
C LEU A 191 -2.05 18.89 8.31
N GLN A 192 -3.07 18.32 7.67
CA GLN A 192 -3.66 17.05 8.10
C GLN A 192 -2.64 15.91 8.04
N VAL A 193 -1.90 15.78 6.93
CA VAL A 193 -0.88 14.73 6.78
C VAL A 193 0.24 14.90 7.80
N LYS A 194 0.78 16.11 7.99
CA LYS A 194 1.86 16.37 8.96
C LYS A 194 1.42 16.07 10.39
N THR A 195 0.19 16.45 10.75
CA THR A 195 -0.41 16.18 12.06
C THR A 195 -0.65 14.69 12.27
N ALA A 196 -1.18 14.01 11.26
CA ALA A 196 -1.41 12.57 11.29
C ALA A 196 -0.10 11.78 11.40
N GLU A 197 0.97 12.19 10.73
CA GLU A 197 2.27 11.50 10.83
C GLU A 197 2.87 11.64 12.24
N ASN A 198 2.85 12.85 12.80
CA ASN A 198 3.40 13.08 14.15
C ASN A 198 2.67 12.28 15.23
N SER A 199 1.36 12.04 15.08
CA SER A 199 0.54 11.38 16.10
C SER A 199 0.30 9.89 15.84
N GLY A 200 0.27 9.47 14.58
CA GLY A 200 -0.19 8.15 14.16
C GLY A 200 0.87 7.24 13.54
N PHE A 201 2.00 7.78 13.08
CA PHE A 201 2.99 7.00 12.33
C PHE A 201 3.58 5.83 13.13
N SER A 202 3.89 6.06 14.42
CA SER A 202 4.45 5.02 15.29
C SER A 202 3.51 3.81 15.46
N LYS A 203 2.18 4.03 15.46
CA LYS A 203 1.19 2.95 15.49
C LYS A 203 1.00 2.30 14.12
N TRP A 204 1.05 3.11 13.06
CA TRP A 204 0.88 2.63 11.69
C TRP A 204 2.02 1.70 11.26
N ILE A 205 3.27 2.07 11.54
CA ILE A 205 4.44 1.30 11.11
C ILE A 205 4.47 -0.10 11.75
N LEU A 206 3.89 -0.28 12.94
CA LEU A 206 3.76 -1.60 13.60
C LEU A 206 2.90 -2.58 12.80
N GLN A 207 2.05 -2.11 11.90
CA GLN A 207 1.21 -2.94 11.04
C GLN A 207 1.78 -3.08 9.63
N TRP A 208 2.89 -2.41 9.33
CA TRP A 208 3.43 -2.32 7.99
C TRP A 208 4.26 -3.56 7.64
N GLY A 209 3.84 -4.27 6.59
CA GLY A 209 4.44 -5.55 6.17
C GLY A 209 5.97 -5.53 5.99
N PRO A 210 6.57 -4.53 5.31
CA PRO A 210 8.02 -4.46 5.14
C PRO A 210 8.78 -4.42 6.47
N LEU A 211 8.22 -3.79 7.52
CA LEU A 211 8.82 -3.83 8.85
C LEU A 211 8.82 -5.25 9.40
N HIS A 212 7.72 -5.98 9.25
CA HIS A 212 7.61 -7.37 9.73
C HIS A 212 8.67 -8.25 9.04
N SER A 213 8.83 -8.12 7.72
CA SER A 213 9.85 -8.85 6.96
C SER A 213 11.27 -8.56 7.45
N VAL A 214 11.59 -7.30 7.77
CA VAL A 214 12.91 -6.92 8.32
C VAL A 214 13.10 -7.47 9.74
N LEU A 215 12.08 -7.41 10.60
CA LEU A 215 12.15 -7.93 11.97
C LEU A 215 12.30 -9.45 12.00
N GLU A 216 11.59 -10.16 11.14
CA GLU A 216 11.71 -11.61 11.00
C GLU A 216 13.13 -12.03 10.61
N ARG A 217 13.82 -11.24 9.78
CA ARG A 217 15.22 -11.48 9.41
C ARG A 217 16.22 -11.10 10.50
N LYS A 218 16.00 -9.96 11.18
CA LYS A 218 16.96 -9.40 12.14
C LYS A 218 16.88 -9.98 13.55
N VAL A 219 15.66 -10.25 14.00
CA VAL A 219 15.36 -10.69 15.36
C VAL A 219 14.38 -11.87 15.32
N PRO A 220 14.70 -12.95 14.56
CA PRO A 220 13.79 -14.05 14.25
C PRO A 220 13.19 -14.69 15.50
N GLU A 221 14.02 -14.96 16.52
CA GLU A 221 13.56 -15.63 17.75
C GLU A 221 12.47 -14.83 18.46
N ARG A 222 12.67 -13.51 18.64
CA ARG A 222 11.72 -12.64 19.33
C ARG A 222 10.46 -12.40 18.49
N PHE A 223 10.61 -12.23 17.18
CA PHE A 223 9.49 -12.04 16.29
C PHE A 223 8.61 -13.29 16.19
N ASN A 224 9.23 -14.47 16.05
CA ASN A 224 8.52 -15.75 16.00
C ASN A 224 7.83 -16.07 17.32
N ALA A 225 8.46 -15.78 18.47
CA ALA A 225 7.80 -15.92 19.77
C ALA A 225 6.53 -15.03 19.89
N LEU A 226 6.55 -13.81 19.34
CA LEU A 226 5.37 -12.96 19.29
C LEU A 226 4.28 -13.53 18.37
N ARG A 227 4.65 -14.14 17.23
CA ARG A 227 3.70 -14.81 16.32
C ARG A 227 3.07 -16.06 16.94
N GLU A 228 3.86 -16.89 17.60
CA GLU A 228 3.37 -18.06 18.33
C GLU A 228 2.43 -17.64 19.47
N LYS A 229 2.79 -16.59 20.23
CA LYS A 229 1.92 -16.00 21.24
C LYS A 229 0.61 -15.48 20.63
N GLN A 230 0.66 -14.82 19.47
CA GLN A 230 -0.54 -14.33 18.78
C GLN A 230 -1.52 -15.46 18.44
N ILE A 231 -1.02 -16.60 17.97
CA ILE A 231 -1.84 -17.78 17.65
C ILE A 231 -2.47 -18.34 18.94
N SER A 232 -1.67 -18.51 19.98
CA SER A 232 -2.15 -19.00 21.29
C SER A 232 -3.19 -18.07 21.93
N ASP A 233 -2.96 -16.76 21.88
CA ASP A 233 -3.88 -15.74 22.40
C ASP A 233 -5.22 -15.78 21.64
N TYR A 234 -5.20 -16.00 20.32
CA TYR A 234 -6.41 -16.18 19.52
C TYR A 234 -7.17 -17.43 19.96
N GLU A 235 -6.52 -18.60 20.03
CA GLU A 235 -7.16 -19.86 20.41
C GLU A 235 -7.75 -19.80 21.82
N GLY A 236 -7.01 -19.22 22.77
CA GLY A 236 -7.44 -19.02 24.15
C GLY A 236 -8.64 -18.06 24.25
N THR A 237 -8.59 -16.93 23.55
CA THR A 237 -9.67 -15.94 23.56
C THR A 237 -10.92 -16.48 22.87
N TYR A 238 -10.76 -17.16 21.73
CA TYR A 238 -11.86 -17.78 21.01
C TYR A 238 -12.58 -18.80 21.89
N ARG A 239 -11.83 -19.71 22.53
CA ARG A 239 -12.40 -20.73 23.42
C ARG A 239 -13.15 -20.10 24.60
N LYS A 240 -12.60 -19.05 25.19
CA LYS A 240 -13.27 -18.31 26.26
C LYS A 240 -14.59 -17.70 25.77
N LEU A 241 -14.59 -17.02 24.63
CA LEU A 241 -15.81 -16.44 24.06
C LEU A 241 -16.83 -17.51 23.65
N TYR A 242 -16.38 -18.66 23.14
CA TYR A 242 -17.24 -19.79 22.83
C TYR A 242 -17.98 -20.30 24.08
N ASP A 243 -17.25 -20.47 25.20
CA ASP A 243 -17.82 -20.93 26.45
C ASP A 243 -18.72 -19.87 27.13
N GLU A 244 -18.32 -18.60 27.12
CA GLU A 244 -19.02 -17.53 27.84
C GLU A 244 -20.17 -16.90 27.05
N VAL A 245 -20.11 -16.88 25.72
CA VAL A 245 -21.11 -16.21 24.86
C VAL A 245 -21.97 -17.25 24.15
N LEU A 246 -21.38 -18.20 23.43
CA LEU A 246 -22.16 -19.12 22.58
C LEU A 246 -22.89 -20.17 23.41
N LYS A 247 -22.20 -20.86 24.32
CA LYS A 247 -22.83 -21.88 25.18
C LYS A 247 -23.89 -21.29 26.10
N SER A 248 -23.61 -20.12 26.70
CA SER A 248 -24.53 -19.47 27.64
C SER A 248 -25.80 -18.93 26.97
N SER A 249 -25.70 -18.52 25.71
CA SER A 249 -26.81 -17.96 24.92
C SER A 249 -27.52 -19.00 24.04
N GLY A 250 -27.07 -20.27 24.06
CA GLY A 250 -27.63 -21.33 23.21
C GLY A 250 -27.38 -21.13 21.71
N LEU A 251 -26.32 -20.38 21.36
CA LEU A 251 -25.91 -20.06 19.96
C LEU A 251 -24.80 -21.00 19.47
N VAL A 252 -24.69 -22.18 20.05
CA VAL A 252 -23.77 -23.23 19.59
C VAL A 252 -24.23 -23.68 18.19
N ASP A 253 -23.28 -23.83 17.27
CA ASP A 253 -23.51 -24.15 15.84
C ASP A 253 -24.15 -23.01 15.01
N ASP A 254 -24.30 -21.80 15.57
CA ASP A 254 -24.64 -20.61 14.79
C ASP A 254 -23.38 -20.07 14.10
N THR A 255 -23.31 -20.24 12.78
CA THR A 255 -22.14 -19.86 11.98
C THR A 255 -21.82 -18.37 12.02
N ASP A 256 -22.83 -17.51 12.19
CA ASP A 256 -22.64 -16.06 12.24
C ASP A 256 -22.15 -15.62 13.62
N ALA A 257 -22.67 -16.25 14.68
CA ALA A 257 -22.20 -16.04 16.04
C ALA A 257 -20.75 -16.53 16.22
N GLU A 258 -20.41 -17.70 15.67
CA GLU A 258 -19.04 -18.22 15.64
C GLU A 258 -18.08 -17.30 14.88
N ARG A 259 -18.50 -16.76 13.73
CA ARG A 259 -17.71 -15.78 12.97
C ARG A 259 -17.47 -14.51 13.79
N THR A 260 -18.49 -14.03 14.50
CA THR A 260 -18.43 -12.80 15.30
C THR A 260 -17.43 -12.92 16.46
N ILE A 261 -17.47 -14.03 17.21
CA ILE A 261 -16.49 -14.27 18.27
C ILE A 261 -15.09 -14.52 17.70
N GLY A 262 -15.00 -15.12 16.51
CA GLY A 262 -13.76 -15.31 15.76
C GLY A 262 -13.06 -13.99 15.45
N VAL A 263 -13.79 -13.03 14.88
CA VAL A 263 -13.27 -11.68 14.61
C VAL A 263 -12.85 -10.99 15.91
N SER A 264 -13.66 -11.07 16.95
CA SER A 264 -13.35 -10.47 18.27
C SER A 264 -12.07 -11.05 18.89
N ALA A 265 -11.88 -12.37 18.81
CA ALA A 265 -10.68 -13.04 19.27
C ALA A 265 -9.45 -12.64 18.44
N MET A 266 -9.61 -12.54 17.12
CA MET A 266 -8.55 -12.12 16.20
C MET A 266 -8.11 -10.67 16.48
N ASP A 267 -9.05 -9.75 16.71
CA ASP A 267 -8.75 -8.36 17.05
C ASP A 267 -8.02 -8.23 18.39
N SER A 268 -8.45 -9.02 19.39
CA SER A 268 -7.78 -9.09 20.70
C SER A 268 -6.35 -9.58 20.57
N ALA A 269 -6.13 -10.71 19.88
CA ALA A 269 -4.81 -11.27 19.65
C ALA A 269 -3.90 -10.34 18.83
N LYS A 270 -4.47 -9.66 17.81
CA LYS A 270 -3.75 -8.65 17.01
C LYS A 270 -3.29 -7.48 17.88
N LYS A 271 -4.13 -7.00 18.81
CA LYS A 271 -3.76 -5.93 19.72
C LYS A 271 -2.58 -6.33 20.61
N GLU A 272 -2.64 -7.49 21.25
CA GLU A 272 -1.57 -8.03 22.09
C GLU A 272 -0.26 -8.22 21.31
N PHE A 273 -0.34 -8.72 20.08
CA PHE A 273 0.80 -8.83 19.18
C PHE A 273 1.44 -7.47 18.90
N LEU A 274 0.65 -6.45 18.56
CA LEU A 274 1.15 -5.11 18.27
C LEU A 274 1.75 -4.42 19.50
N ASP A 275 1.20 -4.66 20.69
CA ASP A 275 1.76 -4.13 21.93
C ASP A 275 3.12 -4.78 22.27
N GLY A 276 3.27 -6.09 22.06
CA GLY A 276 4.57 -6.76 22.16
C GLY A 276 5.57 -6.30 21.10
N LEU A 277 5.09 -6.08 19.86
CA LEU A 277 5.90 -5.59 18.75
C LEU A 277 6.42 -4.16 18.99
N ARG A 278 5.65 -3.31 19.67
CA ARG A 278 6.06 -1.93 19.99
C ARG A 278 7.38 -1.91 20.76
N ALA A 279 7.52 -2.73 21.80
CA ALA A 279 8.75 -2.80 22.58
C ALA A 279 9.97 -3.23 21.73
N LEU A 280 9.77 -4.18 20.82
CA LEU A 280 10.81 -4.63 19.89
C LEU A 280 11.20 -3.53 18.90
N VAL A 281 10.22 -2.82 18.37
CA VAL A 281 10.43 -1.73 17.41
C VAL A 281 11.09 -0.53 18.07
N ASP A 282 10.74 -0.18 19.31
CA ASP A 282 11.38 0.91 20.03
C ASP A 282 12.87 0.63 20.29
N GLU A 283 13.23 -0.64 20.53
CA GLU A 283 14.63 -1.06 20.68
C GLU A 283 15.41 -1.00 19.35
N VAL A 284 14.79 -1.43 18.25
CA VAL A 284 15.45 -1.52 16.93
C VAL A 284 15.45 -0.18 16.17
N LEU A 285 14.38 0.60 16.30
CA LEU A 285 14.10 1.79 15.49
C LEU A 285 13.84 3.07 16.31
N GLY A 286 13.86 3.03 17.64
CA GLY A 286 13.35 4.12 18.48
C GLY A 286 13.90 5.52 18.17
N SER A 287 15.19 5.64 17.82
CA SER A 287 15.79 6.92 17.43
C SER A 287 15.25 7.49 16.10
N TYR A 288 14.76 6.62 15.20
CA TYR A 288 14.22 6.98 13.88
C TYR A 288 12.71 7.33 13.90
N LEU A 289 11.99 6.98 14.98
CA LEU A 289 10.53 7.11 15.08
C LEU A 289 10.05 8.42 15.75
N THR A 290 10.95 9.37 16.00
CA THR A 290 10.60 10.67 16.58
C THR A 290 9.65 11.49 15.70
N ALA A 291 8.96 12.47 16.31
CA ALA A 291 8.13 13.41 15.57
C ALA A 291 8.98 14.14 14.54
N ARG A 292 8.53 14.13 13.28
CA ARG A 292 9.31 14.68 12.16
C ARG A 292 9.00 16.14 11.94
N TRP A 293 7.71 16.50 11.99
CA TRP A 293 7.25 17.81 11.57
C TRP A 293 7.18 18.79 12.73
N ARG A 294 7.66 20.02 12.51
CA ARG A 294 7.31 21.16 13.35
C ARG A 294 6.00 21.74 12.82
N LEU A 295 4.94 21.62 13.60
CA LEU A 295 3.66 22.26 13.31
C LEU A 295 3.76 23.70 13.83
N ASN A 296 3.64 24.68 12.94
CA ASN A 296 3.58 26.10 13.29
C ASN A 296 2.14 26.54 13.51
#